data_AF-A0A0A6YXC4-F1
#
_entry.id   AF-A0A0A6YXC4-F1
#
_cell.length_a   1.000
_cell.length_b   1.000
_cell.length_c   1.000
_cell.angle_alpha   90.00
_cell.angle_beta   90.00
_cell.angle_gamma   90.00
#
_symmetry.space_group_name_H-M   'P 1'
#
loop_
_entity.id
_entity.type
_entity.pdbx_description
1 polymer ?
#
loop_
_entity_poly.entity_id
_entity_poly.type
_entity_poly.pdbx_seq_one_letter_code
_entity_poly.pdbx_strand_id
1 'polypeptide(L)'
;QDHLQHCSFQAVPCPNESCREAMLRKDVKEHLSAYCRFREEKCLYCKRDIVVTNLQDHEENSCPAYPVSCPNRCVQTIPRARVNEHLTVCPEAEQDCPFKHYGCTVKGKRGNLLEHERAALQDHMLLVLEKNYQLEQR
;
A
#
# COMPACT_ATOMS: atom_id res chain seq x y z
N GLN A 1 45.54 33.85 2.59
CA GLN A 1 44.05 33.80 2.60
C GLN A 1 43.50 32.44 2.12
N ASP A 2 44.33 31.56 1.55
CA ASP A 2 43.94 30.24 0.99
C ASP A 2 43.74 29.13 2.05
N HIS A 3 44.42 29.21 3.20
CA HIS A 3 44.38 28.19 4.25
C HIS A 3 42.98 27.85 4.77
N LEU A 4 42.09 28.85 4.87
CA LEU A 4 40.72 28.67 5.35
C LEU A 4 39.92 27.72 4.42
N GLN A 5 40.15 27.78 3.11
CA GLN A 5 39.45 26.91 2.16
C GLN A 5 39.75 25.42 2.36
N HIS A 6 40.90 25.07 2.98
CA HIS A 6 41.28 23.67 3.25
C HIS A 6 41.46 23.36 4.75
N CYS A 7 41.14 24.30 5.65
CA CYS A 7 41.30 24.07 7.08
C CYS A 7 40.28 23.04 7.58
N SER A 8 40.79 21.92 8.13
CA SER A 8 39.99 20.82 8.69
C SER A 8 39.23 21.20 9.96
N PHE A 9 39.69 22.25 10.66
CA PHE A 9 39.12 22.77 11.90
C PHE A 9 38.25 24.01 11.66
N GLN A 10 38.01 24.38 10.40
CA GLN A 10 37.05 25.42 10.09
C GLN A 10 35.64 24.88 10.28
N ALA A 11 34.81 25.64 11.02
CA ALA A 11 33.38 25.40 11.07
C ALA A 11 32.76 25.71 9.71
N VAL A 12 32.09 24.72 9.13
CA VAL A 12 31.35 24.82 7.87
C VAL A 12 29.90 24.39 8.11
N PRO A 13 28.94 25.01 7.42
CA PRO A 13 27.55 24.57 7.50
C PRO A 13 27.38 23.17 6.91
N CYS A 14 26.37 22.44 7.38
CA CYS A 14 25.95 21.19 6.76
C CYS A 14 25.57 21.43 5.29
N PRO A 15 25.96 20.55 4.34
CA PRO A 15 25.57 20.70 2.94
C PRO A 15 24.08 20.42 2.69
N ASN A 16 23.36 19.80 3.63
CA ASN A 16 21.91 19.64 3.54
C ASN A 16 21.21 20.97 3.84
N GLU A 17 20.45 21.51 2.88
CA GLU A 17 19.81 22.83 2.99
C GLU A 17 18.84 22.94 4.18
N SER A 18 18.20 21.83 4.54
CA SER A 18 17.29 21.76 5.70
C SER A 18 18.03 21.67 7.04
N CYS A 19 19.33 21.36 7.04
CA CYS A 19 20.17 21.28 8.23
C CYS A 19 20.93 22.60 8.44
N ARG A 20 20.66 23.30 9.56
CA ARG A 20 21.31 24.57 9.89
C ARG A 20 22.50 24.42 10.84
N GLU A 21 22.96 23.20 11.08
CA GLU A 21 24.06 22.91 11.99
C GLU A 21 25.40 23.24 11.33
N ALA A 22 26.32 23.82 12.10
CA ALA A 22 27.70 24.04 11.72
C ALA A 22 28.60 23.06 12.46
N MET A 23 29.56 22.47 11.76
CA MET A 23 30.48 21.46 12.29
C MET A 23 31.86 21.65 11.67
N LEU A 24 32.90 21.06 12.24
CA LEU A 24 34.23 21.16 11.64
C LEU A 24 34.24 20.41 10.31
N ARG A 25 34.96 20.93 9.30
CA ARG A 25 35.05 20.33 7.97
C ARG A 25 35.41 18.82 8.01
N LYS A 26 36.26 18.40 8.93
CA LYS A 26 36.63 16.99 9.13
C LYS A 26 35.46 16.10 9.60
N ASP A 27 34.51 16.66 10.34
CA ASP A 27 33.40 15.94 10.98
C ASP A 27 32.14 15.92 10.10
N VAL A 28 32.11 16.68 9.00
CA VAL A 28 30.97 16.74 8.06
C VAL A 28 30.56 15.36 7.56
N LYS A 29 31.53 14.51 7.20
CA LYS A 29 31.25 13.16 6.71
C LYS A 29 30.56 12.28 7.77
N GLU A 30 31.05 12.38 9.02
CA GLU A 30 30.48 11.64 10.15
C GLU A 30 29.07 12.14 10.48
N HIS A 31 28.88 13.46 10.50
CA HIS A 31 27.56 14.08 10.65
C HIS A 31 26.57 13.58 9.60
N LEU A 32 26.89 13.66 8.31
CA LEU A 32 25.99 13.22 7.24
C LEU A 32 25.65 11.72 7.34
N SER A 33 26.59 10.91 7.82
CA SER A 33 26.38 9.47 7.93
C SER A 33 25.58 9.05 9.16
N ALA A 34 25.74 9.72 10.31
CA ALA A 34 25.23 9.21 11.59
C ALA A 34 24.33 10.19 12.35
N TYR A 35 24.54 11.50 12.22
CA TYR A 35 23.94 12.49 13.12
C TYR A 35 22.93 13.41 12.43
N CYS A 36 23.09 13.65 11.13
CA CYS A 36 22.21 14.53 10.38
C CYS A 36 20.81 13.95 10.37
N ARG A 37 19.84 14.71 10.90
CA ARG A 37 18.42 14.35 10.87
C ARG A 37 17.86 14.37 9.44
N PHE A 38 18.49 15.17 8.58
CA PHE A 38 18.14 15.31 7.17
C PHE A 38 18.95 14.39 6.26
N ARG A 39 19.69 13.42 6.82
CA ARG A 39 20.33 12.38 6.00
C ARG A 39 19.25 11.57 5.30
N GLU A 40 19.60 11.06 4.13
CA GLU A 40 18.76 10.13 3.39
C GLU A 40 19.16 8.71 3.74
N GLU A 41 18.15 7.85 3.97
CA GLU A 41 18.34 6.41 4.12
C GLU A 41 17.43 5.66 3.17
N LYS A 42 17.87 4.47 2.75
CA LYS A 42 17.09 3.64 1.83
C LYS A 42 15.92 3.01 2.57
N CYS A 43 14.71 3.30 2.11
CA CYS A 43 13.52 2.62 2.60
C CYS A 43 13.67 1.10 2.43
N LEU A 44 13.40 0.34 3.49
CA LEU A 44 13.57 -1.12 3.48
C LEU A 44 12.65 -1.81 2.47
N TYR A 45 11.49 -1.22 2.19
CA TYR A 45 10.46 -1.77 1.32
C TYR A 45 10.64 -1.36 -0.14
N CYS A 46 10.73 -0.05 -0.44
CA CYS A 46 10.79 0.44 -1.82
C CYS A 46 12.19 0.78 -2.34
N LYS A 47 13.23 0.69 -1.49
CA LYS A 47 14.64 0.95 -1.81
C LYS A 47 14.97 2.38 -2.29
N ARG A 48 14.00 3.30 -2.25
CA ARG A 48 14.22 4.72 -2.51
C ARG A 48 14.93 5.37 -1.33
N ASP A 49 15.80 6.34 -1.62
CA ASP A 49 16.42 7.20 -0.64
C ASP A 49 15.36 8.18 -0.12
N ILE A 50 15.16 8.20 1.20
CA ILE A 50 14.15 9.01 1.89
C ILE A 50 14.83 9.68 3.08
N VAL A 51 14.55 10.97 3.29
CA VAL A 51 15.04 11.71 4.46
C VAL A 51 14.55 11.03 5.75
N VAL A 52 15.45 10.77 6.69
CA VAL A 52 15.14 10.03 7.93
C VAL A 52 13.96 10.61 8.70
N THR A 53 13.82 11.94 8.76
CA THR A 53 12.66 12.59 9.40
C THR A 53 11.31 12.23 8.76
N ASN A 54 11.31 11.85 7.48
CA ASN A 54 10.12 11.52 6.71
C ASN A 54 10.00 10.02 6.44
N LEU A 55 11.00 9.22 6.86
CA LEU A 55 11.04 7.79 6.55
C LEU A 55 9.87 7.04 7.18
N GLN A 56 9.54 7.33 8.43
CA GLN A 56 8.40 6.72 9.11
C GLN A 56 7.07 7.03 8.41
N ASP A 57 6.79 8.31 8.15
CA ASP A 57 5.58 8.71 7.41
C ASP A 57 5.54 8.08 6.01
N HIS A 58 6.69 8.04 5.33
CA HIS A 58 6.81 7.38 4.05
C HIS A 58 6.37 5.92 4.16
N GLU A 59 6.91 5.15 5.10
CA GLU A 59 6.57 3.75 5.29
C GLU A 59 5.07 3.57 5.60
N GLU A 60 4.55 4.33 6.56
CA GLU A 60 3.17 4.16 7.05
C GLU A 60 2.09 4.70 6.11
N ASN A 61 2.38 5.71 5.28
CA ASN A 61 1.36 6.42 4.49
C ASN A 61 1.61 6.41 2.97
N SER A 62 2.87 6.44 2.54
CA SER A 62 3.20 6.76 1.14
C SER A 62 3.91 5.64 0.39
N CYS A 63 4.45 4.64 1.09
CA CYS A 63 5.32 3.65 0.49
C CYS A 63 4.50 2.58 -0.25
N PRO A 64 4.69 2.44 -1.58
CA PRO A 64 3.90 1.51 -2.40
C PRO A 64 4.21 0.04 -2.08
N ALA A 65 5.44 -0.23 -1.62
CA ALA A 65 5.90 -1.56 -1.25
C ALA A 65 5.62 -1.90 0.22
N TYR A 66 5.09 -0.96 1.00
CA TYR A 66 4.83 -1.19 2.41
C TYR A 66 3.74 -2.25 2.58
N PRO A 67 3.97 -3.27 3.42
CA PRO A 67 3.01 -4.31 3.73
C PRO A 67 1.84 -3.73 4.52
N VAL A 68 0.63 -3.80 3.96
CA VAL A 68 -0.60 -3.41 4.64
C VAL A 68 -1.55 -4.59 4.78
N SER A 69 -2.31 -4.61 5.86
CA SER A 69 -3.37 -5.61 6.08
C SER A 69 -4.51 -5.38 5.09
N CYS A 70 -5.14 -6.46 4.65
CA CYS A 70 -6.32 -6.37 3.79
C CYS A 70 -7.47 -5.62 4.51
N PRO A 71 -8.13 -4.65 3.86
CA PRO A 71 -9.26 -3.93 4.46
C PRO A 71 -10.48 -4.85 4.70
N ASN A 72 -10.62 -5.94 3.95
CA ASN A 72 -11.62 -6.98 4.21
C ASN A 72 -11.19 -7.96 5.31
N ARG A 73 -10.11 -7.65 6.05
CA ARG A 73 -9.59 -8.44 7.18
C ARG A 73 -9.28 -9.89 6.85
N CYS A 74 -8.84 -10.15 5.61
CA CYS A 74 -8.27 -11.45 5.27
C CYS A 74 -6.88 -11.62 5.92
N VAL A 75 -6.39 -12.86 5.96
CA VAL A 75 -5.10 -13.21 6.59
C VAL A 75 -3.87 -12.67 5.85
N GLN A 76 -4.04 -12.18 4.62
CA GLN A 76 -2.91 -11.79 3.78
C GLN A 76 -2.45 -10.35 4.05
N THR A 77 -1.12 -10.20 4.09
CA THR A 77 -0.45 -8.91 4.07
C THR A 77 -0.05 -8.59 2.64
N ILE A 78 -0.50 -7.45 2.13
CA ILE A 78 -0.40 -7.10 0.71
C ILE A 78 0.40 -5.80 0.58
N PRO A 79 1.32 -5.68 -0.39
CA PRO A 79 1.96 -4.39 -0.67
C PRO A 79 0.91 -3.34 -1.00
N ARG A 80 1.02 -2.12 -0.45
CA ARG A 80 0.05 -1.02 -0.65
C ARG A 80 -0.38 -0.85 -2.11
N ALA A 81 0.57 -0.91 -3.04
CA ALA A 81 0.30 -0.77 -4.48
C ALA A 81 -0.60 -1.87 -5.07
N ARG A 82 -0.62 -3.06 -4.47
CA ARG A 82 -1.38 -4.24 -4.95
C ARG A 82 -2.68 -4.48 -4.19
N VAL A 83 -3.04 -3.64 -3.22
CA VAL A 83 -4.28 -3.81 -2.44
C VAL A 83 -5.49 -3.81 -3.35
N ASN A 84 -5.60 -2.87 -4.29
CA ASN A 84 -6.75 -2.80 -5.20
C ASN A 84 -6.90 -4.07 -6.06
N GLU A 85 -5.80 -4.61 -6.58
CA GLU A 85 -5.80 -5.89 -7.29
C GLU A 85 -6.20 -7.06 -6.38
N HIS A 86 -5.70 -7.08 -5.13
CA HIS A 86 -6.12 -8.09 -4.17
C HIS A 86 -7.62 -8.02 -3.89
N LEU A 87 -8.22 -6.83 -3.75
CA LEU A 87 -9.65 -6.69 -3.44
C LEU A 87 -10.54 -7.31 -4.51
N THR A 88 -10.12 -7.32 -5.78
CA THR A 88 -10.88 -7.96 -6.85
C THR A 88 -10.86 -9.48 -6.77
N VAL A 89 -9.97 -10.10 -6.00
CA VAL A 89 -9.86 -11.57 -5.80
C VAL A 89 -9.96 -12.02 -4.33
N CYS A 90 -10.11 -11.07 -3.40
CA CYS A 90 -10.15 -11.34 -1.97
C CYS A 90 -11.32 -12.29 -1.61
N PRO A 91 -11.05 -13.40 -0.87
CA PRO A 91 -12.09 -14.36 -0.47
C PRO A 91 -13.03 -13.79 0.60
N GLU A 92 -12.53 -12.88 1.44
CA GLU A 92 -13.28 -12.23 2.51
C GLU A 92 -14.08 -11.02 2.03
N ALA A 93 -13.98 -10.64 0.74
CA ALA A 93 -14.78 -9.57 0.18
C ALA A 93 -16.27 -9.95 0.21
N GLU A 94 -17.10 -9.11 0.80
CA GLU A 94 -18.56 -9.26 0.76
C GLU A 94 -19.09 -8.82 -0.60
N GLN A 95 -19.87 -9.70 -1.23
CA GLN A 95 -20.41 -9.51 -2.57
C GLN A 95 -21.85 -10.03 -2.63
N ASP A 96 -22.60 -9.54 -3.61
CA ASP A 96 -23.87 -10.15 -3.98
C ASP A 96 -23.63 -11.41 -4.82
N CYS A 97 -24.54 -12.38 -4.73
CA CYS A 97 -24.52 -13.54 -5.63
C CYS A 97 -24.58 -13.09 -7.10
N PRO A 98 -23.81 -13.70 -8.03
CA PRO A 98 -23.85 -13.35 -9.46
C PRO A 98 -25.26 -13.43 -10.08
N PHE A 99 -26.13 -14.28 -9.53
CA PHE A 99 -27.52 -14.43 -9.97
C PHE A 99 -28.48 -13.40 -9.37
N LYS A 100 -27.98 -12.37 -8.67
CA LYS A 100 -28.83 -11.31 -8.11
C LYS A 100 -29.68 -10.61 -9.16
N HIS A 101 -29.15 -10.42 -10.36
CA HIS A 101 -29.90 -9.84 -11.47
C HIS A 101 -31.08 -10.70 -11.93
N TYR A 102 -31.07 -12.00 -11.64
CA TYR A 102 -32.18 -12.92 -11.91
C TYR A 102 -33.15 -13.07 -10.74
N GLY A 103 -32.79 -12.61 -9.53
CA GLY A 103 -33.66 -12.63 -8.36
C GLY A 103 -33.02 -13.19 -7.09
N CYS A 104 -31.78 -13.69 -7.15
CA CYS A 104 -31.11 -14.22 -5.96
C CYS A 104 -30.81 -13.09 -4.95
N THR A 105 -31.20 -13.27 -3.68
CA THR A 105 -31.00 -12.25 -2.64
C THR A 105 -29.79 -12.51 -1.74
N VAL A 106 -29.06 -13.60 -1.98
CA VAL A 106 -27.93 -14.00 -1.16
C VAL A 106 -26.76 -13.02 -1.32
N LYS A 107 -26.23 -12.60 -0.18
CA LYS A 107 -24.99 -11.83 -0.07
C LYS A 107 -24.06 -12.55 0.90
N GLY A 108 -22.76 -12.49 0.66
CA GLY A 108 -21.80 -13.09 1.56
C GLY A 108 -20.37 -12.88 1.10
N LYS A 109 -19.44 -13.44 1.86
CA LYS A 109 -18.03 -13.49 1.49
C LYS A 109 -17.87 -14.26 0.18
N ARG A 110 -17.01 -13.79 -0.71
CA ARG A 110 -16.72 -14.47 -1.99
C ARG A 110 -16.42 -15.96 -1.80
N GLY A 111 -15.63 -16.33 -0.79
CA GLY A 111 -15.34 -17.74 -0.49
C GLY A 111 -16.59 -18.58 -0.23
N ASN A 112 -17.57 -18.01 0.48
CA ASN A 112 -18.83 -18.68 0.80
C ASN A 112 -19.81 -18.67 -0.39
N LEU A 113 -19.77 -17.62 -1.22
CA LEU A 113 -20.61 -17.53 -2.43
C LEU A 113 -20.30 -18.66 -3.41
N LEU A 114 -19.04 -19.08 -3.54
CA LEU A 114 -18.66 -20.21 -4.39
C LEU A 114 -19.33 -21.53 -3.95
N GLU A 115 -19.51 -21.72 -2.64
CA GLU A 115 -20.25 -22.86 -2.12
C GLU A 115 -21.76 -22.72 -2.37
N HIS A 116 -22.30 -21.53 -2.13
CA HIS A 116 -23.69 -21.21 -2.45
C HIS A 116 -24.03 -21.43 -3.92
N GLU A 117 -23.20 -20.98 -4.86
CA GLU A 117 -23.39 -21.16 -6.31
C GLU A 117 -23.50 -22.63 -6.70
N ARG A 118 -22.70 -23.50 -6.07
CA ARG A 118 -22.77 -24.94 -6.31
C ARG A 118 -24.02 -25.57 -5.71
N ALA A 119 -24.39 -25.18 -4.49
CA ALA A 119 -25.55 -25.71 -3.78
C ALA A 119 -26.89 -25.23 -4.37
N ALA A 120 -26.94 -23.99 -4.87
CA ALA A 120 -28.15 -23.34 -5.35
C ALA A 120 -28.29 -23.38 -6.89
N LEU A 121 -27.47 -24.15 -7.60
CA LEU A 121 -27.44 -24.18 -9.06
C LEU A 121 -28.83 -24.45 -9.68
N GLN A 122 -29.60 -25.39 -9.12
CA GLN A 122 -30.95 -25.68 -9.61
C GLN A 122 -31.90 -24.48 -9.45
N ASP A 123 -31.86 -23.83 -8.28
CA ASP A 123 -32.67 -22.65 -7.97
C ASP A 123 -32.30 -21.48 -8.89
N HIS A 124 -31.00 -21.27 -9.11
CA HIS A 124 -30.48 -20.28 -10.05
C HIS A 124 -30.95 -20.51 -11.48
N MET A 125 -30.99 -21.76 -11.94
CA MET A 125 -31.51 -22.08 -13.27
C MET A 125 -33.01 -21.79 -13.39
N LEU A 126 -33.81 -22.05 -12.34
CA LEU A 126 -35.23 -21.68 -12.32
C LEU A 126 -35.43 -20.17 -12.41
N LEU A 127 -34.65 -19.38 -11.67
CA LEU A 127 -34.68 -17.91 -11.74
C LEU A 127 -34.34 -17.40 -13.15
N VAL A 128 -33.34 -18.01 -13.82
CA VAL A 128 -32.98 -17.67 -15.19
C VAL A 128 -34.11 -17.99 -16.17
N LEU A 129 -34.73 -19.18 -16.05
CA LEU A 129 -35.85 -19.59 -16.90
C LEU A 129 -37.07 -18.67 -16.72
N GLU A 130 -37.44 -18.36 -15.47
CA GLU A 130 -38.56 -17.45 -15.18
C GLU A 130 -38.32 -16.07 -15.79
N LYS A 131 -37.11 -15.53 -15.64
CA LYS A 131 -36.77 -14.23 -16.19
C LYS A 131 -36.75 -14.22 -17.72
N ASN A 132 -36.28 -15.29 -18.36
CA ASN A 132 -36.33 -15.43 -19.82
C ASN A 132 -37.77 -15.47 -20.32
N TYR A 133 -38.65 -16.25 -19.69
CA TYR A 133 -40.06 -16.32 -20.06
C TYR A 133 -40.76 -14.95 -19.95
N GLN A 134 -40.40 -14.13 -18.96
CA GLN A 134 -40.90 -12.76 -18.83
C GLN A 134 -40.39 -11.82 -19.94
N LEU A 135 -39.18 -12.06 -20.46
CA LEU A 135 -38.59 -11.27 -21.55
C LEU A 135 -39.21 -11.65 -22.91
N GLU A 136 -39.51 -12.93 -23.14
CA GLU A 136 -40.14 -13.41 -24.38
C GLU A 136 -41.59 -12.94 -24.55
N GLN A 137 -42.26 -12.57 -23.46
CA GLN A 137 -43.63 -12.04 -23.47
C GLN A 137 -43.71 -10.52 -23.65
N ARG A 138 -42.58 -9.82 -23.82
CA ARG A 138 -42.51 -8.38 -24.08
C ARG A 138 -42.26 -8.10 -25.56
#